data_AF-A0A6N3T6D7-F1
#
_entry.id   AF-A0A6N3T6D7-F1
#
_cell.length_a   1.000
_cell.length_b   1.000
_cell.length_c   1.000
_cell.angle_alpha   90.00
_cell.angle_beta   90.00
_cell.angle_gamma   90.00
#
_symmetry.space_group_name_H-M   'P 1'
#
loop_
_entity.id
_entity.type
_entity.pdbx_description
1 polymer ?
#
loop_
_entity_poly.entity_id
_entity_poly.type
_entity_poly.pdbx_seq_one_letter_code
_entity_poly.pdbx_strand_id
1 'polypeptide(L)'
;MSKSSVCRRNVLKASLVAAGAAVPVVASSSPAGGQDAALQDVLRRYWQVERAILAMEASPEPPVTAPEYPAWEARFDGLIAQRSRIITQMADLRAVTPEGQRAKAEVLERHLPICLRWYDCGDDPEIRLALSLARDVAGGAA
;
A
#
# COMPACT_ATOMS: atom_id res chain seq x y z
N MET A 1 3.57 -41.19 -14.75
CA MET A 1 3.81 -40.02 -15.62
C MET A 1 2.94 -40.15 -16.85
N SER A 2 1.92 -39.32 -17.03
CA SER A 2 1.17 -39.21 -18.29
C SER A 2 0.29 -37.97 -18.28
N LYS A 3 0.79 -36.88 -18.89
CA LYS A 3 -0.05 -35.87 -19.53
C LYS A 3 0.62 -35.49 -20.84
N SER A 4 0.15 -36.10 -21.91
CA SER A 4 0.50 -35.70 -23.27
C SER A 4 -0.36 -34.50 -23.68
N SER A 5 0.34 -33.41 -23.98
CA SER A 5 0.08 -32.37 -25.00
C SER A 5 -1.21 -32.48 -25.81
N VAL A 6 -1.95 -31.37 -25.95
CA VAL A 6 -2.39 -30.86 -27.27
C VAL A 6 -2.57 -29.34 -27.22
N CYS A 7 -1.75 -28.64 -27.98
CA CYS A 7 -2.03 -27.30 -28.51
C CYS A 7 -2.80 -27.45 -29.82
N ARG A 8 -4.02 -26.88 -29.92
CA ARG A 8 -4.71 -26.68 -31.21
C ARG A 8 -5.41 -25.33 -31.23
N ARG A 9 -4.86 -24.47 -32.07
CA ARG A 9 -5.47 -23.28 -32.67
C ARG A 9 -6.88 -23.61 -33.16
N ASN A 10 -7.84 -22.75 -32.85
CA ASN A 10 -9.02 -22.58 -33.70
C ASN A 10 -9.36 -21.09 -33.79
N VAL A 11 -9.37 -20.63 -35.03
CA VAL A 11 -9.79 -19.33 -35.54
C VAL A 11 -11.30 -19.39 -35.73
N LEU A 12 -12.05 -18.39 -35.24
CA LEU A 12 -13.32 -18.02 -35.88
C LEU A 12 -13.52 -16.50 -35.81
N LYS A 13 -13.65 -15.92 -37.01
CA LYS A 13 -14.11 -14.57 -37.32
C LYS A 13 -15.62 -14.48 -37.07
N ALA A 14 -16.09 -13.31 -36.62
CA ALA A 14 -17.38 -12.77 -37.01
C ALA A 14 -17.33 -11.24 -36.90
N SER A 15 -17.76 -10.57 -37.95
CA SER A 15 -17.74 -9.11 -38.11
C SER A 15 -19.15 -8.52 -37.92
N LEU A 16 -19.16 -7.28 -37.42
CA LEU A 16 -19.96 -6.12 -37.87
C LEU A 16 -21.40 -5.86 -37.32
N VAL A 17 -21.58 -4.56 -37.01
CA VAL A 17 -22.77 -3.67 -36.95
C VAL A 17 -23.77 -3.79 -35.81
N ALA A 18 -23.89 -2.73 -35.00
CA ALA A 18 -25.06 -1.82 -35.02
C ALA A 18 -24.85 -0.62 -34.09
N ALA A 19 -25.07 0.58 -34.65
CA ALA A 19 -25.04 1.85 -33.95
C ALA A 19 -26.22 1.98 -32.98
N GLY A 20 -25.95 2.42 -31.75
CA GLY A 20 -26.92 2.82 -30.75
C GLY A 20 -26.54 4.16 -30.17
N ALA A 21 -27.50 5.09 -30.16
CA ALA A 21 -27.33 6.51 -29.90
C ALA A 21 -26.80 6.85 -28.50
N ALA A 22 -26.19 8.03 -28.45
CA ALA A 22 -25.61 8.68 -27.29
C ALA A 22 -26.54 8.73 -26.07
N VAL A 23 -26.01 8.27 -24.92
CA VAL A 23 -26.35 8.82 -23.62
C VAL A 23 -25.10 9.56 -23.14
N PRO A 24 -25.18 10.85 -22.77
CA PRO A 24 -24.06 11.47 -22.08
C PRO A 24 -23.98 10.77 -20.72
N VAL A 25 -23.03 9.84 -20.59
CA VAL A 25 -22.48 9.52 -19.27
C VAL A 25 -21.95 10.84 -18.75
N VAL A 26 -22.74 11.45 -17.86
CA VAL A 26 -22.23 12.44 -16.94
C VAL A 26 -21.15 11.69 -16.18
N ALA A 27 -19.90 11.88 -16.61
CA ALA A 27 -18.74 11.60 -15.78
C ALA A 27 -18.87 12.53 -14.58
N SER A 28 -19.61 12.07 -13.58
CA SER A 28 -19.47 12.55 -12.22
C SER A 28 -18.02 12.26 -11.90
N SER A 29 -17.19 13.29 -12.00
CA SER A 29 -15.82 13.29 -11.50
C SER A 29 -15.92 13.21 -9.98
N SER A 30 -16.27 12.01 -9.52
CA SER A 30 -16.28 11.68 -8.12
C SER A 30 -14.86 11.89 -7.61
N PRO A 31 -14.68 12.46 -6.41
CA PRO A 31 -13.37 12.61 -5.77
C PRO A 31 -12.68 11.26 -5.50
N ALA A 32 -13.35 10.14 -5.80
CA ALA A 32 -12.83 8.78 -5.72
C ALA A 32 -11.50 8.58 -6.47
N GLY A 33 -11.34 9.19 -7.66
CA GLY A 33 -10.06 9.12 -8.38
C GLY A 33 -8.92 9.85 -7.66
N GLY A 34 -9.24 10.89 -6.88
CA GLY A 34 -8.26 11.67 -6.13
C GLY A 34 -7.74 10.97 -4.87
N GLN A 35 -8.60 10.21 -4.18
CA GLN A 35 -8.19 9.52 -2.95
C GLN A 35 -7.28 8.33 -3.22
N ASP A 36 -7.62 7.47 -4.19
CA ASP A 36 -6.74 6.35 -4.56
C ASP A 36 -5.42 6.85 -5.17
N ALA A 37 -5.43 7.95 -5.94
CA ALA A 37 -4.20 8.56 -6.43
C ALA A 37 -3.32 9.09 -5.27
N ALA A 38 -3.92 9.77 -4.29
CA ALA A 38 -3.21 10.20 -3.09
C ALA A 38 -2.65 9.01 -2.29
N LEU A 39 -3.42 7.92 -2.18
CA LEU A 39 -2.99 6.68 -1.51
C LEU A 39 -1.79 6.06 -2.23
N GLN A 40 -1.80 5.99 -3.57
CA GLN A 40 -0.65 5.51 -4.35
C GLN A 40 0.60 6.36 -4.13
N ASP A 41 0.44 7.68 -4.04
CA ASP A 41 1.55 8.59 -3.75
C ASP A 41 2.13 8.38 -2.35
N VAL A 42 1.28 8.10 -1.37
CA VAL A 42 1.69 7.79 0.01
C VAL A 42 2.38 6.42 0.06
N LEU A 43 1.84 5.40 -0.62
CA LEU A 43 2.44 4.07 -0.74
C LEU A 43 3.81 4.11 -1.40
N ARG A 44 3.99 4.91 -2.44
CA ARG A 44 5.30 5.09 -3.08
C ARG A 44 6.32 5.68 -2.11
N ARG A 45 5.92 6.65 -1.27
CA ARG A 45 6.79 7.21 -0.21
C ARG A 45 7.08 6.17 0.87
N TYR A 46 6.09 5.38 1.27
CA TYR A 46 6.28 4.26 2.20
C TYR A 46 7.36 3.30 1.70
N TRP A 47 7.27 2.83 0.46
CA TRP A 47 8.26 1.90 -0.12
C TRP A 47 9.64 2.52 -0.33
N GLN A 48 9.74 3.84 -0.47
CA GLN A 48 11.03 4.53 -0.48
C GLN A 48 11.68 4.50 0.91
N VAL A 49 10.92 4.82 1.95
CA VAL A 49 11.41 4.80 3.34
C VAL A 49 11.75 3.38 3.79
N GLU A 50 10.90 2.41 3.50
CA GLU A 50 11.14 1.01 3.86
C GLU A 50 12.42 0.47 3.22
N ARG A 51 12.67 0.80 1.93
CA ARG A 51 13.94 0.44 1.28
C ARG A 51 15.14 1.14 1.90
N ALA A 52 15.00 2.37 2.37
CA ALA A 52 16.08 3.09 3.04
C ALA A 52 16.40 2.47 4.41
N ILE A 53 15.38 2.05 5.17
CA ILE A 53 15.54 1.31 6.43
C ILE A 53 16.28 0.01 6.17
N LEU A 54 15.78 -0.81 5.23
CA LEU A 54 16.41 -2.09 4.88
C LEU A 54 17.85 -1.93 4.39
N ALA A 55 18.16 -0.84 3.67
CA ALA A 55 19.54 -0.55 3.25
C ALA A 55 20.45 -0.18 4.43
N MET A 56 19.93 0.51 5.45
CA MET A 56 20.68 0.80 6.68
C MET A 56 20.87 -0.47 7.52
N GLU A 57 19.85 -1.31 7.66
CA GLU A 57 19.94 -2.60 8.38
C GLU A 57 20.88 -3.60 7.72
N ALA A 58 21.00 -3.56 6.38
CA ALA A 58 21.94 -4.40 5.63
C ALA A 58 23.39 -3.90 5.73
N SER A 59 23.59 -2.65 6.15
CA SER A 59 24.92 -2.06 6.32
C SER A 59 25.43 -2.31 7.73
N PRO A 60 26.74 -2.52 7.95
CA PRO A 60 27.29 -2.65 9.30
C PRO A 60 26.97 -1.40 10.12
N GLU A 61 26.33 -1.60 11.28
CA GLU A 61 26.13 -0.55 12.27
C GLU A 61 27.51 -0.04 12.76
N PRO A 62 27.76 1.28 12.77
CA PRO A 62 28.99 1.82 13.34
C PRO A 62 29.06 1.51 14.84
N PRO A 63 30.25 1.32 15.42
CA PRO A 63 30.39 1.17 16.87
C PRO A 63 29.82 2.37 17.62
N VAL A 64 29.20 2.15 18.78
CA VAL A 64 28.64 3.23 19.64
C VAL A 64 29.69 4.28 20.01
N THR A 65 30.97 3.90 20.03
CA THR A 65 32.10 4.80 20.32
C THR A 65 32.57 5.62 19.12
N ALA A 66 32.06 5.34 17.92
CA ALA A 66 32.46 6.01 16.69
C ALA A 66 31.82 7.40 16.60
N PRO A 67 32.53 8.42 16.11
CA PRO A 67 32.01 9.79 16.00
C PRO A 67 30.80 9.91 15.07
N GLU A 68 30.65 9.00 14.10
CA GLU A 68 29.52 8.92 13.19
C GLU A 68 28.26 8.27 13.79
N TYR A 69 28.36 7.59 14.94
CA TYR A 69 27.25 6.85 15.53
C TYR A 69 26.00 7.70 15.77
N PRO A 70 26.10 8.90 16.41
CA PRO A 70 24.90 9.70 16.67
C PRO A 70 24.19 10.15 15.38
N ALA A 71 24.95 10.40 14.30
CA ALA A 71 24.37 10.76 13.01
C ALA A 71 23.71 9.57 12.32
N TRP A 72 24.28 8.37 12.47
CA TRP A 72 23.68 7.13 11.97
C TRP A 72 22.39 6.80 12.72
N GLU A 73 22.40 6.86 14.06
CA GLU A 73 21.25 6.62 14.93
C GLU A 73 20.11 7.59 14.63
N ALA A 74 20.39 8.90 14.63
CA ALA A 74 19.40 9.93 14.31
C ALA A 74 18.79 9.76 12.92
N ARG A 75 19.57 9.28 11.94
CA ARG A 75 19.06 8.97 10.60
C ARG A 75 18.13 7.77 10.64
N PHE A 76 18.48 6.71 11.37
CA PHE A 76 17.65 5.53 11.50
C PHE A 76 16.32 5.87 12.19
N ASP A 77 16.37 6.55 13.33
CA ASP A 77 15.19 7.03 14.05
C ASP A 77 14.30 7.94 13.18
N GLY A 78 14.94 8.82 12.41
CA GLY A 78 14.24 9.67 11.44
C GLY A 78 13.44 8.88 10.41
N LEU A 79 14.00 7.78 9.90
CA LEU A 79 13.31 6.89 8.96
C LEU A 79 12.16 6.12 9.63
N ILE A 80 12.35 5.62 10.85
CA ILE A 80 11.28 4.95 11.62
C ILE A 80 10.12 5.91 11.89
N ALA A 81 10.41 7.13 12.36
CA ALA A 81 9.41 8.16 12.58
C ALA A 81 8.69 8.55 11.27
N GLN A 82 9.43 8.64 10.16
CA GLN A 82 8.86 8.92 8.85
C GLN A 82 7.92 7.80 8.39
N ARG A 83 8.30 6.53 8.57
CA ARG A 83 7.45 5.36 8.26
C ARG A 83 6.14 5.43 9.05
N SER A 84 6.21 5.64 10.35
CA SER A 84 5.03 5.76 11.23
C SER A 84 4.07 6.87 10.77
N ARG A 85 4.61 8.06 10.44
CA ARG A 85 3.79 9.17 9.89
C ARG A 85 3.14 8.81 8.56
N ILE A 86 3.84 8.09 7.69
CA ILE A 86 3.30 7.67 6.39
C ILE A 86 2.18 6.63 6.59
N ILE A 87 2.32 5.68 7.50
CA ILE A 87 1.26 4.71 7.85
C ILE A 87 0.04 5.43 8.40
N THR A 88 0.24 6.45 9.24
CA THR A 88 -0.84 7.32 9.72
C THR A 88 -1.57 8.00 8.55
N GLN A 89 -0.82 8.59 7.59
CA GLN A 89 -1.41 9.20 6.40
C GLN A 89 -2.19 8.19 5.54
N MET A 90 -1.70 6.95 5.41
CA MET A 90 -2.43 5.90 4.68
C MET A 90 -3.74 5.55 5.38
N ALA A 91 -3.78 5.56 6.72
CA ALA A 91 -4.98 5.30 7.49
C ALA A 91 -6.06 6.38 7.28
N ASP A 92 -5.65 7.63 7.08
CA ASP A 92 -6.56 8.78 6.88
C ASP A 92 -7.12 8.88 5.45
N LEU A 93 -6.54 8.16 4.48
CA LEU A 93 -7.01 8.13 3.09
C LEU A 93 -7.94 6.94 2.86
N ARG A 94 -9.03 7.12 2.11
CA ARG A 94 -9.93 6.01 1.76
C ARG A 94 -9.38 5.23 0.57
N ALA A 95 -9.43 3.90 0.64
CA ALA A 95 -9.17 3.04 -0.50
C ALA A 95 -10.50 2.61 -1.15
N VAL A 96 -10.84 3.21 -2.28
CA VAL A 96 -12.10 2.91 -2.99
C VAL A 96 -11.89 1.74 -3.97
N THR A 97 -10.69 1.61 -4.50
CA THR A 97 -10.33 0.53 -5.42
C THR A 97 -9.88 -0.75 -4.70
N PRO A 98 -10.12 -1.94 -5.28
CA PRO A 98 -9.54 -3.19 -4.79
C PRO A 98 -8.01 -3.15 -4.69
N GLU A 99 -7.36 -2.43 -5.61
CA GLU A 99 -5.91 -2.22 -5.63
C GLU A 99 -5.45 -1.42 -4.41
N GLY A 100 -6.13 -0.32 -4.08
CA GLY A 100 -5.83 0.47 -2.89
C GLY A 100 -6.03 -0.33 -1.59
N GLN A 101 -7.09 -1.12 -1.52
CA GLN A 101 -7.38 -1.99 -0.37
C GLN A 101 -6.29 -3.06 -0.20
N ARG A 102 -5.89 -3.72 -1.29
CA ARG A 102 -4.80 -4.70 -1.27
C ARG A 102 -3.48 -4.08 -0.83
N ALA A 103 -3.18 -2.87 -1.28
CA ALA A 103 -1.94 -2.20 -0.90
C ALA A 103 -1.90 -1.86 0.60
N LYS A 104 -3.02 -1.41 1.19
CA LYS A 104 -3.11 -1.25 2.66
C LYS A 104 -2.93 -2.58 3.39
N ALA A 105 -3.56 -3.65 2.89
CA ALA A 105 -3.43 -4.98 3.47
C ALA A 105 -1.97 -5.47 3.48
N GLU A 106 -1.23 -5.25 2.40
CA GLU A 106 0.19 -5.63 2.29
C GLU A 106 1.06 -4.92 3.35
N VAL A 107 0.81 -3.64 3.60
CA VAL A 107 1.51 -2.89 4.66
C VAL A 107 1.18 -3.46 6.04
N LEU A 108 -0.09 -3.80 6.28
CA LEU A 108 -0.56 -4.36 7.55
C LEU A 108 0.01 -5.75 7.83
N GLU A 109 0.03 -6.63 6.84
CA GLU A 109 0.59 -7.99 6.98
C GLU A 109 2.05 -7.95 7.45
N ARG A 110 2.79 -6.91 7.05
CA ARG A 110 4.19 -6.73 7.43
C ARG A 110 4.37 -6.20 8.85
N HIS A 111 3.59 -5.20 9.26
CA HIS A 111 3.84 -4.44 10.50
C HIS A 111 2.93 -4.80 11.66
N LEU A 112 1.67 -5.16 11.40
CA LEU A 112 0.69 -5.43 12.44
C LEU A 112 1.13 -6.57 13.39
N PRO A 113 1.72 -7.70 12.93
CA PRO A 113 2.18 -8.75 13.83
C PRO A 113 3.30 -8.30 14.79
N ILE A 114 4.14 -7.36 14.35
CA ILE A 114 5.21 -6.80 15.18
C ILE A 114 4.60 -5.87 16.23
N CYS A 115 3.68 -4.99 15.84
CA CYS A 115 3.02 -4.06 16.76
C CYS A 115 2.25 -4.82 17.83
N LEU A 116 1.45 -5.82 17.46
CA LEU A 116 0.68 -6.63 18.41
C LEU A 116 1.53 -7.45 19.39
N ARG A 117 2.83 -7.66 19.10
CA ARG A 117 3.75 -8.37 19.99
C ARG A 117 4.20 -7.50 21.17
N TRP A 118 4.23 -6.18 20.99
CA TRP A 118 4.66 -5.23 22.00
C TRP A 118 3.40 -4.53 22.55
N TYR A 119 3.10 -4.76 23.83
CA TYR A 119 1.78 -4.58 24.46
C TYR A 119 1.22 -3.13 24.57
N ASP A 120 1.75 -2.15 23.86
CA ASP A 120 1.38 -0.73 24.02
C ASP A 120 0.54 -0.21 22.84
N CYS A 121 -0.70 -0.69 22.74
CA CYS A 121 -1.54 -0.59 21.54
C CYS A 121 -2.54 0.60 21.52
N GLY A 122 -2.29 1.65 22.28
CA GLY A 122 -3.26 2.73 22.49
C GLY A 122 -3.55 3.62 21.27
N ASP A 123 -2.56 3.87 20.41
CA ASP A 123 -2.68 4.73 19.22
C ASP A 123 -1.69 4.34 18.10
N ASP A 124 -1.51 3.04 17.88
CA ASP A 124 -0.60 2.58 16.84
C ASP A 124 -1.14 2.89 15.43
N PRO A 125 -0.30 3.43 14.53
CA PRO A 125 -0.72 3.76 13.18
C PRO A 125 -1.14 2.51 12.39
N GLU A 126 -0.60 1.35 12.70
CA GLU A 126 -0.97 0.05 12.13
C GLU A 126 -2.39 -0.36 12.55
N ILE A 127 -2.78 -0.15 13.80
CA ILE A 127 -4.15 -0.43 14.28
C ILE A 127 -5.14 0.51 13.59
N ARG A 128 -4.79 1.80 13.47
CA ARG A 128 -5.58 2.76 12.71
C ARG A 128 -5.72 2.37 11.25
N LEU A 129 -4.65 1.91 10.62
CA LEU A 129 -4.66 1.45 9.23
C LEU A 129 -5.53 0.19 9.06
N ALA A 130 -5.50 -0.74 10.02
CA ALA A 130 -6.35 -1.94 10.00
C ALA A 130 -7.84 -1.58 10.09
N LEU A 131 -8.20 -0.67 11.00
CA LEU A 131 -9.58 -0.16 11.12
C LEU A 131 -10.01 0.61 9.88
N SER A 132 -9.10 1.39 9.28
CA SER A 132 -9.32 2.10 8.01
C SER A 132 -9.63 1.13 6.87
N LEU A 133 -8.80 0.09 6.69
CA LEU A 133 -9.03 -0.95 5.69
C LEU A 133 -10.34 -1.70 5.91
N ALA A 134 -10.70 -2.00 7.16
CA ALA A 134 -11.97 -2.65 7.47
C ALA A 134 -13.18 -1.80 7.02
N ARG A 135 -13.12 -0.48 7.20
CA ARG A 135 -14.15 0.45 6.71
C ARG A 135 -14.19 0.52 5.18
N ASP A 136 -13.02 0.56 4.54
CA ASP A 136 -12.90 0.57 3.08
C ASP A 136 -13.57 -0.67 2.47
N VAL A 137 -13.30 -1.86 3.01
CA VAL A 137 -13.87 -3.14 2.53
C VAL A 137 -15.36 -3.25 2.82
N ALA A 138 -15.84 -2.75 3.97
CA ALA A 138 -17.26 -2.74 4.31
C ALA A 138 -18.09 -1.77 3.45
N GLY A 139 -17.47 -1.01 2.54
CA GLY A 139 -18.14 0.02 1.76
C GLY A 139 -18.57 1.22 2.59
N GLY A 140 -18.04 1.37 3.80
CA GLY A 140 -18.36 2.46 4.71
C GLY A 140 -18.03 3.80 4.06
N ALA A 141 -19.03 4.68 3.94
CA ALA A 141 -18.76 6.09 3.77
C ALA A 141 -18.25 6.61 5.12
N ALA A 142 -17.01 7.09 5.14
CA ALA A 142 -16.50 7.92 6.23
C ALA A 142 -17.28 9.23 6.29
#